data_AF-A0A399D2P3-F1
#
_entry.id   AF-A0A399D2P3-F1
#
_cell.length_a   1.000
_cell.length_b   1.000
_cell.length_c   1.000
_cell.angle_alpha   90.00
_cell.angle_beta   90.00
_cell.angle_gamma   90.00
#
_symmetry.space_group_name_H-M   'P 1'
#
loop_
_entity.id
_entity.type
_entity.pdbx_description
1 polymer ?
#
loop_
_entity_poly.entity_id
_entity_poly.type
_entity_poly.pdbx_seq_one_letter_code
_entity_poly.pdbx_strand_id
1 'polypeptide(L)'
;MAGRLVTIKYVRTIKNEIMHFGTFFDSTGEFFDTVHFPQSLKNYPFRGDGVYLILGKVVEEFGFPSLEVKKMAKLPYKPSPKA
;
A
#
# COMPACT_ATOMS: atom_id res chain seq x y z
N MET A 1 -3.42 -0.68 8.89
CA MET A 1 -2.01 -0.27 9.11
C MET A 1 -1.81 1.12 8.55
N ALA A 2 -0.87 1.89 9.09
CA ALA A 2 -0.44 3.16 8.52
C ALA A 2 1.06 3.06 8.20
N GLY A 3 1.46 3.49 7.02
CA GLY A 3 2.87 3.42 6.60
C GLY A 3 3.19 4.42 5.52
N ARG A 4 4.44 4.86 5.48
CA ARG A 4 4.99 5.67 4.39
C ARG A 4 5.28 4.78 3.20
N LEU A 5 4.80 5.17 2.03
CA LEU A 5 5.09 4.49 0.78
C LEU A 5 6.59 4.55 0.48
N VAL A 6 7.19 3.40 0.16
CA VAL A 6 8.61 3.30 -0.20
C VAL A 6 8.75 3.06 -1.70
N THR A 7 8.09 2.03 -2.22
CA THR A 7 8.12 1.70 -3.65
C THR A 7 6.87 0.96 -4.08
N ILE A 8 6.60 1.01 -5.39
CA ILE A 8 5.49 0.33 -6.04
C ILE A 8 6.05 -0.49 -7.20
N LYS A 9 5.79 -1.79 -7.20
CA LYS A 9 6.05 -2.66 -8.34
C LYS A 9 4.77 -2.89 -9.14
N TYR A 10 4.83 -2.58 -10.43
CA TYR A 10 3.72 -2.72 -11.37
C TYR A 10 3.76 -4.12 -11.98
N VAL A 11 2.66 -4.86 -11.86
CA VAL A 11 2.55 -6.23 -12.38
C VAL A 11 1.22 -6.39 -13.12
N ARG A 12 1.18 -7.29 -14.10
CA ARG A 12 -0.04 -7.67 -14.80
C ARG A 12 -0.46 -9.06 -14.38
N THR A 13 -1.75 -9.24 -14.10
CA THR A 13 -2.35 -10.55 -13.86
C THR A 13 -2.42 -11.35 -15.15
N ILE A 14 -2.76 -12.64 -15.06
CA ILE A 14 -3.01 -13.52 -16.22
C ILE A 14 -4.14 -12.97 -17.10
N LYS A 15 -5.11 -12.25 -16.50
CA LYS A 15 -6.19 -11.56 -17.22
C LYS A 15 -5.77 -10.20 -17.80
N ASN A 16 -4.46 -9.90 -17.81
CA ASN A 16 -3.86 -8.66 -18.28
C ASN A 16 -4.30 -7.39 -17.52
N GLU A 17 -4.88 -7.54 -16.33
CA GLU A 17 -5.23 -6.41 -15.46
C GLU A 17 -4.06 -5.99 -14.59
N ILE A 18 -3.94 -4.69 -14.32
CA ILE A 18 -2.87 -4.13 -13.49
C ILE A 18 -3.12 -4.43 -12.01
N MET A 19 -2.10 -4.97 -11.35
CA MET A 19 -2.01 -5.09 -9.90
C MET A 19 -0.69 -4.46 -9.41
N HIS A 20 -0.63 -4.11 -8.13
CA HIS A 20 0.57 -3.53 -7.53
C HIS A 20 1.02 -4.32 -6.31
N PHE A 21 2.33 -4.48 -6.19
CA PHE A 21 2.97 -4.80 -4.91
C PHE A 21 3.53 -3.50 -4.34
N GLY A 22 3.11 -3.14 -3.14
CA GLY A 22 3.56 -1.95 -2.45
C GLY A 22 4.39 -2.32 -1.24
N THR A 23 5.52 -1.65 -1.04
CA THR A 23 6.31 -1.74 0.18
C THR A 23 6.14 -0.45 0.97
N PHE A 24 5.86 -0.60 2.26
CA PHE A 24 5.64 0.49 3.19
C PHE A 24 6.57 0.40 4.39
N PHE A 25 6.83 1.56 4.99
CA PHE A 25 7.60 1.71 6.22
C PHE A 25 6.68 2.25 7.32
N ASP A 26 6.55 1.54 8.42
CA ASP A 26 5.67 1.93 9.52
C ASP A 26 6.34 2.92 10.51
N SER A 27 5.63 3.23 11.60
CA SER A 27 6.13 4.14 12.64
C SER A 27 7.19 3.52 13.54
N THR A 28 7.29 2.19 13.59
CA THR A 28 8.31 1.45 14.35
C THR A 28 9.59 1.23 13.55
N GLY A 29 9.56 1.57 12.27
CA GLY A 29 10.67 1.43 11.34
C GLY A 29 10.78 0.05 10.73
N GLU A 30 9.68 -0.71 10.76
CA GLU A 30 9.58 -2.01 10.13
C GLU A 30 8.95 -1.88 8.74
N PHE A 31 9.44 -2.70 7.82
CA PHE A 31 8.88 -2.81 6.49
C PHE A 31 7.74 -3.82 6.49
N PHE A 32 6.69 -3.50 5.74
CA PHE A 32 5.64 -4.45 5.44
C PHE A 32 5.20 -4.31 3.99
N ASP A 33 4.90 -5.45 3.38
CA ASP A 33 4.46 -5.50 1.99
C ASP A 33 2.96 -5.66 1.88
N THR A 34 2.45 -5.18 0.75
CA THR A 34 1.04 -5.10 0.44
C THR A 34 0.77 -5.57 -0.97
N VAL A 35 -0.38 -6.21 -1.17
CA VAL A 35 -0.86 -6.65 -2.48
C VAL A 35 -2.13 -5.89 -2.82
N HIS A 36 -2.12 -5.21 -3.97
CA HIS A 36 -3.23 -4.42 -4.49
C HIS A 36 -3.78 -5.08 -5.75
N PHE A 37 -4.82 -5.90 -5.58
CA PHE A 37 -5.52 -6.51 -6.71
C PHE A 37 -6.26 -5.47 -7.58
N PRO A 38 -6.50 -5.76 -8.87
CA PRO A 38 -7.07 -4.79 -9.80
C PRO A 38 -8.37 -4.15 -9.30
N GLN A 39 -9.26 -4.92 -8.68
CA GLN A 39 -10.53 -4.42 -8.14
C GLN A 39 -10.33 -3.40 -7.02
N SER A 40 -9.39 -3.66 -6.10
CA SER A 40 -9.06 -2.73 -5.01
C SER A 40 -8.36 -1.49 -5.56
N LEU A 41 -7.37 -1.69 -6.43
CA LEU A 41 -6.53 -0.64 -7.00
C LEU A 41 -7.34 0.37 -7.84
N LYS A 42 -8.33 -0.10 -8.61
CA LYS A 42 -9.23 0.77 -9.39
C LYS A 42 -10.00 1.75 -8.50
N ASN A 43 -10.43 1.31 -7.32
CA ASN A 43 -11.23 2.12 -6.39
C ASN A 43 -10.36 2.96 -5.44
N TYR A 44 -9.18 2.44 -5.08
CA TYR A 44 -8.28 3.03 -4.09
C TYR A 44 -6.83 3.08 -4.63
N PRO A 45 -6.58 3.89 -5.67
CA PRO A 45 -5.26 3.98 -6.28
C PRO A 45 -4.27 4.73 -5.39
N PHE A 46 -2.98 4.53 -5.66
CA PHE A 46 -1.92 5.36 -5.09
C PHE A 46 -2.04 6.81 -5.55
N ARG A 47 -1.68 7.75 -4.68
CA ARG A 47 -1.73 9.21 -4.88
C ARG A 47 -0.35 9.88 -4.64
N GLY A 48 0.71 9.23 -5.13
CA GLY A 48 2.11 9.67 -5.01
C GLY A 48 2.77 9.36 -3.67
N ASP A 49 3.96 9.92 -3.42
CA ASP A 49 4.70 9.68 -2.16
C ASP A 49 3.91 10.16 -0.93
N GLY A 50 4.01 9.38 0.14
CA GLY A 50 3.59 9.80 1.47
C GLY A 50 3.01 8.70 2.34
N VAL A 51 2.34 9.09 3.43
CA VAL A 51 1.77 8.15 4.39
C VAL A 51 0.37 7.74 3.95
N TYR A 52 0.10 6.44 4.00
CA TYR A 52 -1.18 5.85 3.65
C TYR A 52 -1.79 5.16 4.86
N LEU A 53 -3.11 5.29 4.99
CA LEU A 53 -3.92 4.44 5.84
C LEU A 53 -4.46 3.29 4.98
N ILE A 54 -4.15 2.07 5.41
CA ILE A 54 -4.36 0.85 4.64
C ILE A 54 -5.24 -0.10 5.46
N LEU A 55 -6.35 -0.52 4.86
CA LEU A 55 -7.25 -1.53 5.38
C LEU A 55 -7.16 -2.77 4.51
N GLY A 56 -6.87 -3.91 5.12
CA GLY A 56 -6.65 -5.16 4.40
C GLY A 56 -6.77 -6.38 5.29
N LYS A 57 -6.55 -7.54 4.69
CA LYS A 57 -6.44 -8.82 5.38
C LYS A 57 -4.96 -9.21 5.43
N VAL A 58 -4.46 -9.58 6.60
CA VAL A 58 -3.13 -10.18 6.73
C VAL A 58 -3.19 -11.60 6.18
N VAL A 59 -2.31 -11.91 5.24
CA VAL A 59 -2.18 -13.21 4.59
C VAL A 59 -0.73 -13.63 4.62
N GLU A 60 -0.48 -14.93 4.67
CA GLU A 60 0.86 -15.49 4.60
C GLU A 60 0.97 -16.26 3.28
N GLU A 61 1.90 -15.83 2.43
CA GLU A 61 2.20 -16.50 1.16
C GLU A 61 3.66 -16.95 1.18
N PHE A 62 3.90 -18.26 0.99
CA PHE A 62 5.24 -18.85 0.97
C PHE A 62 6.09 -18.53 2.22
N GLY A 63 5.46 -18.45 3.40
CA GLY A 63 6.14 -18.10 4.65
C GLY A 63 6.44 -16.61 4.83
N PHE A 64 5.89 -15.76 3.95
CA PHE A 64 6.05 -14.32 4.03
C PHE A 64 4.70 -13.64 4.34
N PRO A 65 4.59 -12.91 5.47
CA PRO A 65 3.38 -12.19 5.80
C PRO A 65 3.25 -10.93 4.93
N SER A 66 2.08 -10.75 4.34
CA SER A 66 1.74 -9.56 3.56
C SER A 66 0.30 -9.12 3.83
N LEU A 67 -0.02 -7.89 3.40
CA LEU A 67 -1.35 -7.32 3.58
C LEU A 67 -2.08 -7.24 2.23
N GLU A 68 -3.12 -8.04 2.06
CA GLU A 68 -4.04 -7.91 0.92
C GLU A 68 -4.95 -6.70 1.12
N VAL A 69 -4.79 -5.67 0.28
CA VAL A 69 -5.43 -4.38 0.47
C VAL A 69 -6.86 -4.37 -0.05
N LYS A 70 -7.80 -4.03 0.83
CA LYS A 70 -9.23 -3.81 0.50
C LYS A 70 -9.55 -2.34 0.25
N LYS A 71 -8.98 -1.44 1.06
CA LYS A 71 -9.14 0.02 0.93
C LYS A 71 -7.85 0.70 1.32
N MET A 72 -7.58 1.83 0.68
CA MET A 72 -6.41 2.64 0.99
C MET A 72 -6.70 4.13 0.75
N ALA A 73 -6.14 4.99 1.58
CA ALA A 73 -6.18 6.43 1.38
C ALA A 73 -4.85 7.08 1.79
N LYS A 74 -4.39 8.06 1.01
CA LYS A 74 -3.27 8.91 1.41
C LYS A 74 -3.73 9.84 2.53
N LEU A 75 -2.95 9.89 3.61
CA LEU A 75 -3.22 10.79 4.72
C LEU A 75 -2.76 12.21 4.38
N PRO A 76 -3.54 13.24 4.75
CA PRO A 76 -3.12 14.62 4.59
C PRO A 76 -1.94 14.92 5.52
N TYR A 77 -0.96 15.66 5.02
CA TYR A 77 0.10 16.19 5.86
C TYR A 77 -0.43 17.36 6.67
N LYS A 78 -0.08 17.39 7.96
CA LYS A 78 -0.20 18.60 8.74
C LYS A 78 0.88 19.58 8.24
N PRO A 79 0.52 20.78 7.75
CA PRO A 79 1.52 21.76 7.35
C PRO A 79 2.42 22.10 8.54
N SER A 80 3.69 22.38 8.23
CA SER A 80 4.65 22.78 9.26
C SER A 80 4.13 24.03 9.98
N PRO A 81 4.17 24.09 11.32
CA PRO A 81 3.82 25.31 12.06
C PRO A 81 4.75 26.50 11.75
N LYS A 82 5.88 26.24 11.06
CA LYS A 82 6.91 27.22 10.71
C LYS A 82 6.95 27.57 9.22
N ALA A 83 5.95 27.14 8.43
CA ALA A 83 5.84 27.47 7.00
C ALA A 83 5.05 28.77 6.79
#